data_AF-A0AAW2EDS6-F1
#
_entry.id   AF-A0AAW2EDS6-F1
#
_cell.length_a   1.000
_cell.length_b   1.000
_cell.length_c   1.000
_cell.angle_alpha   90.00
_cell.angle_beta   90.00
_cell.angle_gamma   90.00
#
_symmetry.space_group_name_H-M   'P 1'
#
loop_
_entity.id
_entity.type
_entity.pdbx_description
1 polymer ?
#
loop_
_entity_poly.entity_id
_entity_poly.type
_entity_poly.pdbx_seq_one_letter_code
_entity_poly.pdbx_strand_id
1 'polypeptide(L)'
;MPKKKKGKGNKLARMSDEERARYLQHRAELELEAKRRKQQLIAAFTKNKLKREEAFSRLNTAKINEQWRYILRRIKCKELYEDVQYLWNNFEHLMKTKNIMIQRLHSELEAADVDHRRLQEAHIQMMDLIIGKYKQKCLHLHETFARERKHTVSNEMNELNRVRMNLEDYCHQLRSIIFGQDKKIEDVLTQTKIQNAINIYSVVYLKEDSLSHLMHYVSNEVEELWRQLNETISEYEKSTGDKRKQYEYLKEQDDAHFADVAQYPKLQTQLQSMIKNLKQNTQTLSQKRKQNIIELNNQIVQMRKKAESLRQIFSVNQMLDTTQLKKLTIMSTSILKELQKISEKGSALLSLLKICSNLEPFSLNIQKYTLRDTGSRIAFTSCMSEPFDKLDKFWEQFNYIKSDNISMKKECDKLTFENKQLKNTLRTYLLTISQIPAARSLTSIPV
;
A
#
# COMPACT_ATOMS: atom_id res chain seq x y z
N MET A 1 -5.19 -83.27 75.60
CA MET A 1 -4.53 -84.48 76.15
C MET A 1 -3.28 -84.75 75.32
N PRO A 2 -2.18 -85.30 75.85
CA PRO A 2 -1.14 -84.67 76.68
C PRO A 2 0.25 -84.72 75.98
N LYS A 3 1.27 -83.96 76.38
CA LYS A 3 2.29 -84.40 77.36
C LYS A 3 2.89 -83.20 78.10
N LYS A 4 2.47 -83.03 79.35
CA LYS A 4 3.33 -82.52 80.44
C LYS A 4 4.50 -83.48 80.64
N LYS A 5 5.59 -82.96 81.25
CA LYS A 5 6.84 -83.61 81.73
C LYS A 5 8.01 -83.43 80.77
N LYS A 6 9.20 -82.98 81.18
CA LYS A 6 9.84 -82.92 82.51
C LYS A 6 10.78 -81.71 82.50
N GLY A 7 10.83 -80.97 83.61
CA GLY A 7 11.91 -80.02 83.86
C GLY A 7 13.24 -80.75 83.72
N LYS A 8 14.05 -80.36 82.72
CA LYS A 8 15.44 -80.76 82.68
C LYS A 8 16.10 -80.08 83.86
N GLY A 9 16.45 -80.90 84.85
CA GLY A 9 17.23 -80.51 86.01
C GLY A 9 18.42 -79.66 85.59
N ASN A 10 18.72 -78.71 86.48
CA ASN A 10 19.72 -77.67 86.35
C ASN A 10 21.09 -78.28 85.97
N LYS A 11 21.35 -78.45 84.66
CA LYS A 11 22.64 -78.92 84.11
C LYS A 11 23.79 -77.95 84.46
N LEU A 12 23.46 -76.76 84.94
CA LEU A 12 24.36 -75.70 85.37
C LEU A 12 24.85 -75.86 86.83
N ALA A 13 24.31 -76.80 87.60
CA ALA A 13 24.68 -77.02 89.01
C ALA A 13 25.66 -78.19 89.21
N ARG A 14 26.14 -78.81 88.12
CA ARG A 14 26.96 -80.04 88.13
C ARG A 14 28.17 -79.98 87.19
N MET A 15 28.54 -78.78 86.78
CA MET A 15 29.64 -78.47 85.85
C MET A 15 30.60 -77.51 86.57
N SER A 16 31.90 -77.63 86.33
CA SER A 16 32.90 -76.66 86.83
C SER A 16 32.57 -75.26 86.30
N ASP A 17 32.92 -74.19 87.03
CA ASP A 17 32.59 -72.80 86.65
C ASP A 17 33.01 -72.46 85.20
N GLU A 18 34.06 -73.13 84.70
CA GLU A 18 34.57 -73.00 83.33
C GLU A 18 33.64 -73.63 82.26
N GLU A 19 33.00 -74.77 82.57
CA GLU A 19 32.05 -75.45 81.69
C GLU A 19 30.69 -74.73 81.66
N ARG A 20 30.32 -74.10 82.79
CA ARG A 20 29.13 -73.26 82.90
C ARG A 20 29.27 -71.98 82.07
N ALA A 21 30.46 -71.37 82.06
CA ALA A 21 30.79 -70.23 81.22
C ALA A 21 30.72 -70.60 79.72
N ARG A 22 31.32 -71.73 79.31
CA ARG A 22 31.26 -72.20 77.91
C ARG A 22 29.83 -72.52 77.46
N TYR A 23 28.99 -73.12 78.30
CA TYR A 23 27.59 -73.38 77.96
C TYR A 23 26.76 -72.11 77.82
N LEU A 24 26.96 -71.12 78.71
CA LEU A 24 26.31 -69.81 78.59
C LEU A 24 26.79 -69.06 77.36
N GLN A 25 28.08 -69.14 77.03
CA GLN A 25 28.67 -68.56 75.83
C GLN A 25 28.10 -69.21 74.56
N HIS A 26 28.08 -70.55 74.48
CA HIS A 26 27.48 -71.28 73.35
C HIS A 26 25.97 -71.00 73.21
N ARG A 27 25.24 -70.85 74.32
CA ARG A 27 23.83 -70.43 74.29
C ARG A 27 23.65 -68.99 73.80
N ALA A 28 24.52 -68.08 74.24
CA ALA A 28 24.53 -66.70 73.76
C ALA A 28 24.90 -66.62 72.27
N GLU A 29 25.86 -67.43 71.81
CA GLU A 29 26.24 -67.55 70.40
C GLU A 29 25.09 -68.09 69.55
N LEU A 30 24.40 -69.15 69.99
CA LEU A 30 23.20 -69.66 69.31
C LEU A 30 22.05 -68.65 69.30
N GLU A 31 21.84 -67.89 70.38
CA GLU A 31 20.81 -66.85 70.42
C GLU A 31 21.17 -65.64 69.53
N LEU A 32 22.44 -65.25 69.49
CA LEU A 32 22.96 -64.23 68.58
C LEU A 32 22.87 -64.69 67.12
N GLU A 33 23.16 -65.96 66.84
CA GLU A 33 23.02 -66.54 65.50
C GLU A 33 21.55 -66.63 65.10
N ALA A 34 20.65 -67.02 66.01
CA ALA A 34 19.20 -67.00 65.77
C ALA A 34 18.67 -65.57 65.54
N LYS A 35 19.15 -64.57 66.30
CA LYS A 35 18.84 -63.16 66.09
C LYS A 35 19.37 -62.67 64.73
N ARG A 36 20.60 -63.04 64.35
CA ARG A 36 21.17 -62.73 63.03
C ARG A 36 20.38 -63.37 61.90
N ARG A 37 20.02 -64.65 62.01
CA ARG A 37 19.17 -65.34 61.00
C ARG A 37 17.80 -64.69 60.89
N LYS A 38 17.18 -64.30 62.01
CA LYS A 38 15.91 -63.56 62.01
C LYS A 38 16.05 -62.17 61.36
N GLN A 39 17.12 -61.44 61.67
CA GLN A 39 17.42 -60.14 61.05
C GLN A 39 17.70 -60.29 59.55
N GLN A 40 18.45 -61.31 59.13
CA GLN A 40 18.71 -61.61 57.72
C GLN A 40 17.41 -61.97 56.97
N LEU A 41 16.52 -62.74 57.59
CA LEU A 41 15.21 -63.07 57.01
C LEU A 41 14.35 -61.81 56.84
N ILE A 42 14.31 -60.94 57.86
CA ILE A 42 13.59 -59.66 57.79
C ILE A 42 14.20 -58.76 56.71
N ALA A 43 15.53 -58.63 56.65
CA ALA A 43 16.23 -57.84 55.64
C ALA A 43 16.00 -58.36 54.22
N ALA A 44 15.98 -59.68 54.02
CA ALA A 44 15.67 -60.29 52.74
C ALA A 44 14.21 -60.04 52.33
N PHE A 45 13.27 -60.14 53.27
CA PHE A 45 11.86 -59.84 53.04
C PHE A 45 11.65 -58.36 52.69
N THR A 46 12.24 -57.42 53.44
CA THR A 46 12.14 -55.99 53.15
C THR A 46 12.79 -55.63 51.82
N LYS A 47 13.96 -56.20 51.49
CA LYS A 47 14.60 -56.01 50.19
C LYS A 47 13.73 -56.52 49.03
N ASN A 48 13.09 -57.68 49.18
CA ASN A 48 12.18 -58.21 48.17
C ASN A 48 10.89 -57.38 48.04
N LYS A 49 10.36 -56.87 49.16
CA LYS A 49 9.21 -55.96 49.14
C LYS A 49 9.57 -54.64 48.46
N LEU A 50 10.72 -54.06 48.79
CA LEU A 50 11.24 -52.84 48.17
C LEU A 50 11.42 -53.02 46.66
N LYS A 51 12.05 -54.11 46.21
CA LYS A 51 12.19 -54.42 44.78
C LYS A 51 10.85 -54.53 44.06
N ARG A 52 9.83 -55.12 44.69
CA ARG A 52 8.48 -55.19 44.12
C ARG A 52 7.85 -53.80 44.04
N GLU A 53 7.93 -53.00 45.09
CA GLU A 53 7.41 -51.62 45.07
C GLU A 53 8.15 -50.74 44.05
N GLU A 54 9.47 -50.87 43.91
CA GLU A 54 10.25 -50.20 42.87
C GLU A 54 9.81 -50.62 41.46
N ALA A 55 9.59 -51.92 41.22
CA ALA A 55 9.09 -52.42 39.95
C ALA A 55 7.68 -51.88 39.64
N PHE A 56 6.77 -51.87 40.62
CA PHE A 56 5.45 -51.29 40.47
C PHE A 56 5.49 -49.77 40.26
N SER A 57 6.38 -49.06 40.96
CA SER A 57 6.58 -47.62 40.78
C SER A 57 7.07 -47.30 39.37
N ARG A 58 8.05 -48.06 38.84
CA ARG A 58 8.52 -47.93 37.45
C ARG A 58 7.39 -48.19 36.45
N LEU A 59 6.61 -49.25 36.65
CA LEU A 59 5.49 -49.59 35.79
C LEU A 59 4.40 -48.50 35.82
N ASN A 60 4.04 -48.01 37.01
CA ASN A 60 3.04 -46.97 37.18
C ASN A 60 3.52 -45.65 36.57
N THR A 61 4.80 -45.30 36.74
CA THR A 61 5.40 -44.12 36.10
C THR A 61 5.37 -44.24 34.58
N ALA A 62 5.70 -45.42 34.02
CA ALA A 62 5.61 -45.66 32.59
C ALA A 62 4.17 -45.53 32.07
N LYS A 63 3.18 -46.09 32.79
CA LYS A 63 1.75 -45.95 32.45
C LYS A 63 1.31 -44.49 32.46
N ILE A 64 1.65 -43.74 33.51
CA ILE A 64 1.31 -42.32 33.63
C ILE A 64 1.97 -41.51 32.51
N ASN A 65 3.25 -41.74 32.23
CA ASN A 65 3.96 -41.07 31.14
C ASN A 65 3.36 -41.38 29.77
N GLU A 66 2.92 -42.61 29.53
CA GLU A 66 2.26 -42.97 28.28
C GLU A 66 0.90 -42.27 28.13
N GLN A 67 0.12 -42.19 29.21
CA GLN A 67 -1.13 -41.41 29.23
C GLN A 67 -0.86 -39.91 28.96
N TRP A 68 0.19 -39.34 29.57
CA TRP A 68 0.58 -37.96 29.29
C TRP A 68 1.01 -37.74 27.85
N ARG A 69 1.81 -38.64 27.28
CA ARG A 69 2.19 -38.58 25.86
C ARG A 69 0.97 -38.64 24.96
N TYR A 70 0.03 -39.53 25.25
CA TYR A 70 -1.22 -39.64 24.49
C TYR A 70 -2.02 -38.32 24.54
N ILE A 71 -2.20 -37.75 25.73
CA ILE A 71 -2.92 -36.48 25.91
C ILE A 71 -2.20 -35.34 25.19
N LEU A 72 -0.89 -35.20 25.38
CA LEU A 72 -0.08 -34.15 24.75
C LEU A 72 -0.06 -34.26 23.24
N ARG A 73 0.06 -35.47 22.68
CA ARG A 73 -0.04 -35.68 21.23
C ARG A 73 -1.41 -35.27 20.72
N ARG A 74 -2.48 -35.63 21.42
CA ARG A 74 -3.85 -35.26 21.01
C ARG A 74 -4.06 -33.75 21.02
N ILE A 75 -3.57 -33.06 22.04
CA ILE A 75 -3.58 -31.58 22.10
C ILE A 75 -2.75 -31.02 20.94
N LYS A 76 -1.52 -31.51 20.75
CA LYS A 76 -0.63 -30.99 19.70
C LYS A 76 -1.17 -31.22 18.29
N CYS A 77 -1.77 -32.38 18.02
CA CYS A 77 -2.43 -32.65 16.75
C CYS A 77 -3.60 -31.68 16.50
N LYS A 78 -4.36 -31.33 17.56
CA LYS A 78 -5.44 -30.35 17.45
C LYS A 78 -4.90 -28.95 17.15
N GLU A 79 -3.87 -28.49 17.87
CA GLU A 79 -3.21 -27.22 17.61
C GLU A 79 -2.67 -27.16 16.16
N LEU A 80 -1.95 -28.18 15.72
CA LEU A 80 -1.41 -28.24 14.35
C LEU A 80 -2.51 -28.22 13.30
N TYR A 81 -3.64 -28.86 13.56
CA TYR A 81 -4.79 -28.82 12.66
C TYR A 81 -5.40 -27.41 12.59
N GLU A 82 -5.57 -26.75 13.74
CA GLU A 82 -6.08 -25.37 13.81
C GLU A 82 -5.11 -24.39 13.10
N ASP A 83 -3.80 -24.55 13.28
CA ASP A 83 -2.76 -23.76 12.60
C ASP A 83 -2.78 -23.95 11.08
N VAL A 84 -2.85 -25.21 10.61
CA VAL A 84 -2.94 -25.52 9.17
C VAL A 84 -4.23 -24.97 8.58
N GLN A 85 -5.36 -25.08 9.29
CA GLN A 85 -6.63 -24.52 8.85
C GLN A 85 -6.56 -22.99 8.74
N TYR A 86 -5.93 -22.32 9.71
CA TYR A 86 -5.72 -20.88 9.66
C TYR A 86 -4.85 -20.46 8.47
N LEU A 87 -3.72 -21.16 8.25
CA LEU A 87 -2.85 -20.91 7.11
C LEU A 87 -3.58 -21.14 5.78
N TRP A 88 -4.37 -22.21 5.67
CA TRP A 88 -5.17 -22.50 4.49
C TRP A 88 -6.21 -21.41 4.21
N ASN A 89 -6.98 -21.00 5.22
CA ASN A 89 -7.96 -19.90 5.11
C ASN A 89 -7.29 -18.59 4.68
N ASN A 90 -6.14 -18.26 5.28
CA ASN A 90 -5.40 -17.05 4.95
C ASN A 90 -4.87 -17.10 3.50
N PHE A 91 -4.32 -18.24 3.09
CA PHE A 91 -3.88 -18.44 1.71
C PHE A 91 -5.05 -18.31 0.72
N GLU A 92 -6.20 -18.90 1.01
CA GLU A 92 -7.39 -18.78 0.17
C GLU A 92 -7.86 -17.31 0.05
N HIS A 93 -7.87 -16.58 1.17
CA HIS A 93 -8.20 -15.16 1.17
C HIS A 93 -7.21 -14.32 0.35
N LEU A 94 -5.91 -14.59 0.49
CA LEU A 94 -4.86 -13.93 -0.28
C LEU A 94 -5.00 -14.23 -1.78
N MET A 95 -5.29 -15.48 -2.15
CA MET A 95 -5.52 -15.88 -3.53
C MET A 95 -6.76 -15.20 -4.12
N LYS A 96 -7.87 -15.15 -3.39
CA LYS A 96 -9.08 -14.41 -3.82
C LYS A 96 -8.78 -12.92 -4.05
N THR A 97 -8.08 -12.29 -3.11
CA THR A 97 -7.70 -10.86 -3.22
C THR A 97 -6.80 -10.61 -4.43
N LYS A 98 -5.78 -11.47 -4.64
CA LYS A 98 -4.91 -11.38 -5.82
C LYS A 98 -5.68 -11.61 -7.13
N ASN A 99 -6.60 -12.57 -7.17
CA ASN A 99 -7.42 -12.82 -8.35
C ASN A 99 -8.33 -11.63 -8.69
N ILE A 100 -8.96 -11.01 -7.69
CA ILE A 100 -9.76 -9.79 -7.89
C ILE A 100 -8.88 -8.65 -8.43
N MET A 101 -7.67 -8.48 -7.88
CA MET A 101 -6.72 -7.48 -8.36
C MET A 101 -6.31 -7.75 -9.81
N ILE A 102 -6.00 -9.00 -10.17
CA ILE A 102 -5.66 -9.39 -11.54
C ILE A 102 -6.84 -9.11 -12.49
N GLN A 103 -8.07 -9.48 -12.12
CA GLN A 103 -9.26 -9.21 -12.92
C GLN A 103 -9.49 -7.72 -13.14
N ARG A 104 -9.30 -6.91 -12.10
CA ARG A 104 -9.40 -5.46 -12.20
C ARG A 104 -8.33 -4.88 -13.13
N LEU A 105 -7.07 -5.28 -12.97
CA LEU A 105 -5.98 -4.85 -13.84
C LEU A 105 -6.21 -5.26 -15.29
N HIS A 106 -6.75 -6.45 -15.52
CA HIS A 106 -7.10 -6.92 -16.85
C HIS A 106 -8.22 -6.06 -17.48
N SER A 107 -9.27 -5.76 -16.70
CA SER A 107 -10.37 -4.89 -17.16
C SER A 107 -9.89 -3.46 -17.46
N GLU A 108 -9.00 -2.92 -16.62
CA GLU A 108 -8.39 -1.59 -16.84
C GLU A 108 -7.49 -1.60 -18.09
N LEU A 109 -6.76 -2.69 -18.35
CA LEU A 109 -5.95 -2.85 -19.55
C LEU A 109 -6.81 -2.93 -20.82
N GLU A 110 -7.90 -3.70 -20.79
CA GLU A 110 -8.85 -3.78 -21.91
C GLU A 110 -9.49 -2.42 -22.21
N ALA A 111 -9.91 -1.69 -21.17
CA ALA A 111 -10.46 -0.35 -21.33
C ALA A 111 -9.44 0.63 -21.95
N ALA A 112 -8.18 0.59 -21.47
CA ALA A 112 -7.10 1.41 -22.01
C ALA A 112 -6.80 1.07 -23.47
N ASP A 113 -6.83 -0.21 -23.86
CA ASP A 113 -6.62 -0.64 -25.25
C ASP A 113 -7.76 -0.18 -26.16
N VAL A 114 -9.01 -0.30 -25.72
CA VAL A 114 -10.18 0.22 -26.45
C VAL A 114 -10.09 1.74 -26.63
N ASP A 115 -9.72 2.47 -25.58
CA ASP A 115 -9.52 3.92 -25.66
C ASP A 115 -8.38 4.30 -26.61
N HIS A 116 -7.27 3.56 -26.59
CA HIS A 116 -6.15 3.78 -27.50
C HIS A 116 -6.56 3.56 -28.97
N ARG A 117 -7.26 2.46 -29.27
CA ARG A 117 -7.78 2.18 -30.62
C ARG A 117 -8.75 3.27 -31.08
N ARG A 118 -9.66 3.70 -30.22
CA ARG A 118 -10.61 4.78 -30.53
C ARG A 118 -9.91 6.11 -30.81
N LEU A 119 -8.88 6.45 -30.02
CA LEU A 119 -8.08 7.65 -30.25
C LEU A 119 -7.35 7.58 -31.60
N GLN A 120 -6.76 6.43 -31.91
CA GLN A 120 -6.06 6.21 -33.17
C GLN A 120 -7.03 6.32 -34.36
N GLU A 121 -8.21 5.72 -34.26
CA GLU A 121 -9.25 5.82 -35.29
C GLU A 121 -9.69 7.28 -35.51
N ALA A 122 -9.97 8.02 -34.43
CA ALA A 122 -10.34 9.44 -34.51
C ALA A 122 -9.23 10.29 -35.14
N HIS A 123 -7.96 9.99 -34.83
CA HIS A 123 -6.83 10.68 -35.42
C HIS A 123 -6.68 10.39 -36.92
N ILE A 124 -6.85 9.14 -37.35
CA ILE A 124 -6.85 8.76 -38.77
C ILE A 124 -7.99 9.47 -39.51
N GLN A 125 -9.21 9.46 -38.95
CA GLN A 125 -10.34 10.18 -39.53
C GLN A 125 -10.08 11.69 -39.67
N MET A 126 -9.43 12.31 -38.68
CA MET A 126 -9.05 13.72 -38.77
C MET A 126 -8.01 13.96 -39.87
N MET A 127 -7.01 13.09 -40.00
CA MET A 127 -6.04 13.17 -41.09
C MET A 127 -6.71 13.04 -42.44
N ASP A 128 -7.64 12.10 -42.62
CA ASP A 128 -8.40 11.93 -43.86
C ASP A 128 -9.24 13.16 -44.20
N LEU A 129 -9.87 13.79 -43.20
CA LEU A 129 -10.60 15.05 -43.39
C LEU A 129 -9.68 16.18 -43.83
N ILE A 130 -8.50 16.30 -43.24
CA ILE A 130 -7.49 17.30 -43.62
C ILE A 130 -7.04 17.04 -45.07
N ILE A 131 -6.62 15.81 -45.38
CA ILE A 131 -6.19 15.41 -46.72
C ILE A 131 -7.30 15.69 -47.74
N GLY A 132 -8.55 15.36 -47.42
CA GLY A 132 -9.72 15.64 -48.26
C GLY A 132 -9.90 17.14 -48.55
N LYS A 133 -9.82 18.00 -47.53
CA LYS A 133 -9.90 19.46 -47.70
C LYS A 133 -8.76 20.01 -48.55
N TYR A 134 -7.54 19.55 -48.33
CA TYR A 134 -6.39 19.99 -49.13
C TYR A 134 -6.49 19.51 -50.57
N LYS A 135 -6.97 18.28 -50.80
CA LYS A 135 -7.23 17.77 -52.16
C LYS A 135 -8.26 18.64 -52.89
N GLN A 136 -9.37 19.00 -52.24
CA GLN A 136 -10.36 19.91 -52.82
C GLN A 136 -9.77 21.28 -53.16
N LYS A 137 -8.97 21.85 -52.24
CA LYS A 137 -8.28 23.12 -52.48
C LYS A 137 -7.33 23.04 -53.68
N CYS A 138 -6.53 21.98 -53.78
CA CYS A 138 -5.63 21.75 -54.91
C CYS A 138 -6.38 21.62 -56.24
N LEU A 139 -7.49 20.87 -56.25
CA LEU A 139 -8.34 20.75 -57.45
C LEU A 139 -8.91 22.12 -57.86
N HIS A 140 -9.44 22.89 -56.92
CA HIS A 140 -9.97 24.23 -57.20
C HIS A 140 -8.91 25.20 -57.73
N LEU A 141 -7.70 25.19 -57.15
CA LEU A 141 -6.56 25.97 -57.63
C LEU A 141 -6.17 25.56 -59.05
N HIS A 142 -6.11 24.25 -59.32
CA HIS A 142 -5.79 23.73 -60.63
C HIS A 142 -6.83 24.11 -61.68
N GLU A 143 -8.12 23.98 -61.37
CA GLU A 143 -9.22 24.37 -62.26
C GLU A 143 -9.21 25.88 -62.54
N THR A 144 -8.97 26.70 -61.53
CA THR A 144 -8.90 28.16 -61.68
C THR A 144 -7.71 28.55 -62.56
N PHE A 145 -6.53 27.99 -62.30
CA PHE A 145 -5.35 28.20 -63.12
C PHE A 145 -5.57 27.74 -64.58
N ALA A 146 -6.15 26.55 -64.79
CA ALA A 146 -6.43 26.04 -66.11
C ALA A 146 -7.43 26.94 -66.87
N ARG A 147 -8.43 27.46 -66.19
CA ARG A 147 -9.42 28.41 -66.74
C ARG A 147 -8.77 29.74 -67.11
N GLU A 148 -7.99 30.32 -66.20
CA GLU A 148 -7.27 31.58 -66.44
C GLU A 148 -6.30 31.44 -67.61
N ARG A 149 -5.49 30.37 -67.64
CA ARG A 149 -4.59 30.08 -68.76
C ARG A 149 -5.34 29.99 -70.08
N LYS A 150 -6.47 29.27 -70.13
CA LYS A 150 -7.27 29.15 -71.35
C LYS A 150 -7.85 30.50 -71.77
N HIS A 151 -8.32 31.30 -70.82
CA HIS A 151 -8.86 32.63 -71.06
C HIS A 151 -7.78 33.59 -71.60
N THR A 152 -6.60 33.64 -70.97
CA THR A 152 -5.47 34.47 -71.43
C THR A 152 -5.04 34.09 -72.83
N VAL A 153 -4.79 32.80 -73.10
CA VAL A 153 -4.38 32.33 -74.43
C VAL A 153 -5.44 32.66 -75.49
N SER A 154 -6.73 32.45 -75.18
CA SER A 154 -7.80 32.78 -76.12
C SER A 154 -7.92 34.27 -76.37
N ASN A 155 -7.81 35.10 -75.33
CA ASN A 155 -7.92 36.55 -75.48
C ASN A 155 -6.73 37.15 -76.20
N GLU A 156 -5.51 36.73 -75.86
CA GLU A 156 -4.30 37.17 -76.56
C GLU A 156 -4.35 36.77 -78.04
N MET A 157 -4.79 35.55 -78.35
CA MET A 157 -4.94 35.12 -79.74
C MET A 157 -6.02 35.92 -80.48
N ASN A 158 -7.14 36.23 -79.82
CA ASN A 158 -8.21 37.04 -80.39
C ASN A 158 -7.76 38.49 -80.64
N GLU A 159 -7.05 39.11 -79.68
CA GLU A 159 -6.51 40.46 -79.83
C GLU A 159 -5.43 40.50 -80.93
N LEU A 160 -4.53 39.51 -80.99
CA LEU A 160 -3.53 39.38 -82.05
C LEU A 160 -4.21 39.28 -83.43
N ASN A 161 -5.25 38.46 -83.55
CA ASN A 161 -6.01 38.33 -84.78
C ASN A 161 -6.70 39.66 -85.16
N ARG A 162 -7.28 40.38 -84.19
CA ARG A 162 -7.91 41.69 -84.44
C ARG A 162 -6.89 42.73 -84.91
N VAL A 163 -5.72 42.80 -84.27
CA VAL A 163 -4.63 43.70 -84.69
C VAL A 163 -4.15 43.35 -86.09
N ARG A 164 -3.98 42.05 -86.40
CA ARG A 164 -3.58 41.60 -87.74
C ARG A 164 -4.59 42.02 -88.80
N MET A 165 -5.90 41.80 -88.58
CA MET A 165 -6.94 42.22 -89.52
C MET A 165 -6.95 43.73 -89.72
N ASN A 166 -6.84 44.52 -88.64
CA ASN A 166 -6.78 45.98 -88.72
C ASN A 166 -5.55 46.47 -89.53
N LEU A 167 -4.39 45.81 -89.35
CA LEU A 167 -3.17 46.14 -90.11
C LEU A 167 -3.31 45.77 -91.58
N GLU A 168 -3.89 44.60 -91.89
CA GLU A 168 -4.19 44.19 -93.27
C GLU A 168 -5.12 45.21 -93.95
N ASP A 169 -6.21 45.62 -93.27
CA ASP A 169 -7.13 46.64 -93.77
C ASP A 169 -6.43 47.98 -94.00
N TYR A 170 -5.57 48.42 -93.07
CA TYR A 170 -4.80 49.66 -93.23
C TYR A 170 -3.81 49.57 -94.39
N CYS A 171 -3.13 48.43 -94.57
CA CYS A 171 -2.27 48.18 -95.72
C CYS A 171 -3.07 48.20 -97.04
N HIS A 172 -4.28 47.64 -97.07
CA HIS A 172 -5.17 47.71 -98.23
C HIS A 172 -5.63 49.14 -98.54
N GLN A 173 -5.96 49.93 -97.52
CA GLN A 173 -6.30 51.36 -97.67
C GLN A 173 -5.11 52.15 -98.21
N LEU A 174 -3.91 51.99 -97.64
CA LEU A 174 -2.70 52.63 -98.12
C LEU A 174 -2.38 52.25 -99.57
N ARG A 175 -2.48 50.96 -99.94
CA ARG A 175 -2.31 50.51 -101.33
C ARG A 175 -3.30 51.19 -102.27
N SER A 176 -4.55 51.36 -101.84
CA SER A 176 -5.59 52.04 -102.64
C SER A 176 -5.29 53.54 -102.80
N ILE A 177 -4.80 54.19 -101.74
CA ILE A 177 -4.37 55.60 -101.78
C ILE A 177 -3.17 55.78 -102.71
N ILE A 178 -2.13 54.92 -102.57
CA ILE A 178 -0.94 54.93 -103.42
C ILE A 178 -1.36 54.75 -104.88
N PHE A 179 -2.17 53.74 -105.19
CA PHE A 179 -2.67 53.52 -106.54
C PHE A 179 -3.46 54.73 -107.08
N GLY A 180 -4.27 55.37 -106.24
CA GLY A 180 -4.99 56.61 -106.60
C GLY A 180 -4.07 57.81 -106.83
N GLN A 181 -3.00 57.93 -106.05
CA GLN A 181 -1.97 58.97 -106.24
C GLN A 181 -1.14 58.71 -107.50
N ASP A 182 -0.71 57.48 -107.74
CA ASP A 182 0.03 57.08 -108.93
C ASP A 182 -0.79 57.36 -110.19
N LYS A 183 -2.09 57.03 -110.18
CA LYS A 183 -2.97 57.35 -111.31
C LYS A 183 -3.08 58.87 -111.55
N LYS A 184 -3.18 59.68 -110.49
CA LYS A 184 -3.17 61.15 -110.61
C LYS A 184 -1.83 61.67 -111.14
N ILE A 185 -0.72 61.11 -110.68
CA ILE A 185 0.61 61.45 -111.16
C ILE A 185 0.75 61.08 -112.64
N GLU A 186 0.24 59.92 -113.05
CA GLU A 186 0.23 59.49 -114.45
C GLU A 186 -0.64 60.38 -115.34
N ASP A 187 -1.82 60.79 -114.87
CA ASP A 187 -2.69 61.76 -115.55
C ASP A 187 -1.98 63.13 -115.68
N VAL A 188 -1.33 63.61 -114.61
CA VAL A 188 -0.54 64.86 -114.65
C VAL A 188 0.67 64.72 -115.57
N LEU A 189 1.37 63.58 -115.56
CA LEU A 189 2.52 63.32 -116.42
C LEU A 189 2.12 63.24 -117.89
N THR A 190 1.01 62.58 -118.22
CA THR A 190 0.49 62.54 -119.60
C THR A 190 0.06 63.92 -120.06
N GLN A 191 -0.62 64.69 -119.21
CA GLN A 191 -1.00 66.08 -119.51
C GLN A 191 0.21 67.01 -119.64
N THR A 192 1.21 66.86 -118.77
CA THR A 192 2.48 67.60 -118.84
C THR A 192 3.28 67.18 -120.06
N LYS A 193 3.28 65.89 -120.46
CA LYS A 193 3.92 65.42 -121.71
C LYS A 193 3.24 66.00 -122.95
N ILE A 194 1.91 66.11 -122.96
CA ILE A 194 1.16 66.76 -124.04
C ILE A 194 1.47 68.27 -124.06
N GLN A 195 1.51 68.93 -122.90
CA GLN A 195 1.84 70.34 -122.77
C GLN A 195 3.31 70.64 -123.11
N ASN A 196 4.24 69.76 -122.74
CA ASN A 196 5.65 69.83 -123.10
C ASN A 196 5.85 69.51 -124.57
N ALA A 197 5.12 68.58 -125.19
CA ALA A 197 5.18 68.39 -126.64
C ALA A 197 4.75 69.67 -127.40
N ILE A 198 3.85 70.47 -126.83
CA ILE A 198 3.44 71.79 -127.34
C ILE A 198 4.52 72.86 -127.07
N ASN A 199 5.14 72.88 -125.88
CA ASN A 199 6.15 73.88 -125.49
C ASN A 199 7.59 73.56 -125.99
N ILE A 200 7.92 72.29 -126.26
CA ILE A 200 9.21 71.85 -126.80
C ILE A 200 9.40 72.33 -128.24
N TYR A 201 8.29 72.57 -128.97
CA TYR A 201 8.34 73.25 -130.27
C TYR A 201 8.73 74.74 -130.16
N SER A 202 8.68 75.36 -128.96
CA SER A 202 8.97 76.79 -128.77
C SER A 202 10.16 77.11 -127.86
N VAL A 203 10.77 76.15 -127.15
CA VAL A 203 11.83 76.45 -126.17
C VAL A 203 13.15 75.69 -126.40
N VAL A 204 13.21 74.69 -127.28
CA VAL A 204 14.45 73.88 -127.45
C VAL A 204 15.58 74.59 -128.23
N TYR A 205 15.44 75.84 -128.69
CA TYR A 205 16.57 76.45 -129.41
C TYR A 205 17.67 77.10 -128.55
N LEU A 206 17.49 77.49 -127.29
CA LEU A 206 18.61 78.12 -126.56
C LEU A 206 18.63 77.88 -125.05
N LYS A 207 19.61 77.05 -124.65
CA LYS A 207 20.36 76.98 -123.36
C LYS A 207 20.07 75.78 -122.43
N GLU A 208 20.49 74.58 -122.86
CA GLU A 208 20.55 73.35 -122.02
C GLU A 208 21.93 73.13 -121.35
N ASP A 209 23.00 73.84 -121.73
CA ASP A 209 24.36 73.36 -121.41
C ASP A 209 25.03 73.96 -120.15
N SER A 210 24.49 75.05 -119.59
CA SER A 210 25.10 75.74 -118.42
C SER A 210 24.49 75.41 -117.06
N LEU A 211 23.31 74.77 -117.01
CA LEU A 211 22.63 74.40 -115.75
C LEU A 211 23.12 73.06 -115.18
N SER A 212 23.50 72.12 -116.03
CA SER A 212 23.95 70.77 -115.63
C SER A 212 25.28 70.79 -114.87
N HIS A 213 26.18 71.71 -115.20
CA HIS A 213 27.49 71.83 -114.56
C HIS A 213 27.41 72.44 -113.15
N LEU A 214 26.51 73.40 -112.92
CA LEU A 214 26.28 74.00 -111.60
C LEU A 214 25.57 73.02 -110.66
N MET A 215 24.65 72.21 -111.19
CA MET A 215 23.92 71.19 -110.42
C MET A 215 24.84 70.06 -109.93
N HIS A 216 25.78 69.61 -110.75
CA HIS A 216 26.73 68.56 -110.37
C HIS A 216 27.73 69.02 -109.29
N TYR A 217 28.17 70.29 -109.34
CA TYR A 217 29.08 70.83 -108.34
C TYR A 217 28.44 70.92 -106.95
N VAL A 218 27.22 71.49 -106.88
CA VAL A 218 26.48 71.64 -105.63
C VAL A 218 26.07 70.27 -105.06
N SER A 219 25.73 69.30 -105.90
CA SER A 219 25.40 67.94 -105.45
C SER A 219 26.60 67.21 -104.83
N ASN A 220 27.79 67.34 -105.44
CA ASN A 220 29.00 66.71 -104.91
C ASN A 220 29.45 67.32 -103.57
N GLU A 221 29.28 68.64 -103.39
CA GLU A 221 29.64 69.32 -102.13
C GLU A 221 28.70 68.93 -100.98
N VAL A 222 27.40 68.72 -101.27
CA VAL A 222 26.43 68.22 -100.30
C VAL A 222 26.72 66.76 -99.92
N GLU A 223 27.07 65.90 -100.88
CA GLU A 223 27.45 64.50 -100.59
C GLU A 223 28.73 64.40 -99.74
N GLU A 224 29.71 65.26 -100.00
CA GLU A 224 30.96 65.30 -99.23
C GLU A 224 30.72 65.73 -97.78
N LEU A 225 29.91 66.77 -97.55
CA LEU A 225 29.50 67.19 -96.20
C LEU A 225 28.68 66.11 -95.48
N TRP A 226 27.84 65.38 -96.21
CA TRP A 226 27.04 64.29 -95.64
C TRP A 226 27.94 63.12 -95.19
N ARG A 227 28.95 62.78 -96.00
CA ARG A 227 29.95 61.75 -95.63
C ARG A 227 30.72 62.13 -94.37
N GLN A 228 31.17 63.39 -94.26
CA GLN A 228 31.89 63.89 -93.08
C GLN A 228 31.01 63.89 -91.81
N LEU A 229 29.73 64.25 -91.94
CA LEU A 229 28.79 64.17 -90.82
C LEU A 229 28.59 62.72 -90.36
N ASN A 230 28.48 61.78 -91.30
CA ASN A 230 28.26 60.39 -90.97
C ASN A 230 29.50 59.71 -90.38
N GLU A 231 30.71 60.09 -90.84
CA GLU A 231 31.97 59.65 -90.23
C GLU A 231 32.09 60.15 -88.79
N THR A 232 31.82 61.44 -88.53
CA THR A 232 31.88 62.01 -87.18
C THR A 232 30.84 61.39 -86.24
N ILE A 233 29.63 61.08 -86.73
CA ILE A 233 28.61 60.34 -85.95
C ILE A 233 29.09 58.92 -85.64
N SER A 234 29.67 58.21 -86.62
CA SER A 234 30.15 56.84 -86.42
C SER A 234 31.35 56.77 -85.46
N GLU A 235 32.27 57.75 -85.52
CA GLU A 235 33.37 57.90 -84.56
C GLU A 235 32.86 58.24 -83.14
N TYR A 236 31.84 59.09 -83.03
CA TYR A 236 31.20 59.39 -81.75
C TYR A 236 30.50 58.17 -81.15
N GLU A 237 29.75 57.41 -81.93
CA GLU A 237 29.10 56.17 -81.47
C GLU A 237 30.12 55.10 -81.06
N LYS A 238 31.21 54.94 -81.83
CA LYS A 238 32.29 54.00 -81.46
C LYS A 238 33.02 54.44 -80.19
N SER A 239 33.33 55.72 -80.04
CA SER A 239 34.04 56.24 -78.85
C SER A 239 33.16 56.30 -77.59
N THR A 240 31.84 56.41 -77.73
CA THR A 240 30.90 56.45 -76.59
C THR A 240 30.22 55.11 -76.30
N GLY A 241 30.28 54.13 -77.20
CA GLY A 241 29.62 52.83 -77.07
C GLY A 241 30.03 52.06 -75.81
N ASP A 242 31.33 51.98 -75.52
CA ASP A 242 31.82 51.26 -74.33
C ASP A 242 31.43 51.97 -73.02
N LYS A 243 31.43 53.31 -73.01
CA LYS A 243 30.96 54.11 -71.88
C LYS A 243 29.44 53.95 -71.67
N ARG A 244 28.67 53.84 -72.75
CA ARG A 244 27.21 53.66 -72.70
C ARG A 244 26.84 52.28 -72.13
N LYS A 245 27.55 51.22 -72.55
CA LYS A 245 27.41 49.86 -71.98
C LYS A 245 27.77 49.81 -70.49
N GLN A 246 28.86 50.46 -70.09
CA GLN A 246 29.23 50.54 -68.67
C GLN A 246 28.19 51.29 -67.85
N TYR A 247 27.63 52.38 -68.39
CA TYR A 247 26.54 53.12 -67.74
C TYR A 247 25.27 52.28 -67.60
N GLU A 248 24.84 51.57 -68.65
CA GLU A 248 23.67 50.68 -68.61
C GLU A 248 23.87 49.55 -67.60
N TYR A 249 25.05 48.92 -67.56
CA TYR A 249 25.38 47.90 -66.57
C TYR A 249 25.32 48.43 -65.14
N LEU A 250 25.93 49.59 -64.89
CA LEU A 250 25.88 50.23 -63.56
C LEU A 250 24.45 50.63 -63.18
N LYS A 251 23.65 51.10 -64.14
CA LYS A 251 22.25 51.44 -63.92
C LYS A 251 21.40 50.22 -63.57
N GLU A 252 21.58 49.10 -64.27
CA GLU A 252 20.89 47.84 -63.94
C GLU A 252 21.29 47.33 -62.54
N GLN A 253 22.56 47.43 -62.16
CA GLN A 253 23.01 47.09 -60.81
C GLN A 253 22.38 48.00 -59.75
N ASP A 254 22.33 49.31 -60.01
CA ASP A 254 21.75 50.29 -59.08
C ASP A 254 20.23 50.05 -58.94
N ASP A 255 19.52 49.83 -60.05
CA ASP A 255 18.09 49.49 -60.05
C ASP A 255 17.80 48.20 -59.27
N ALA A 256 18.66 47.18 -59.40
CA ALA A 256 18.56 45.94 -58.61
C ALA A 256 18.81 46.19 -57.12
N HIS A 257 19.83 46.98 -56.77
CA HIS A 257 20.09 47.37 -55.39
C HIS A 257 18.95 48.22 -54.80
N PHE A 258 18.33 49.12 -55.57
CA PHE A 258 17.16 49.88 -55.15
C PHE A 258 15.95 48.96 -54.88
N ALA A 259 15.73 47.95 -55.72
CA ALA A 259 14.67 46.97 -55.52
C ALA A 259 14.89 46.13 -54.25
N ASP A 260 16.12 45.73 -53.94
CA ASP A 260 16.48 45.03 -52.71
C ASP A 260 16.35 45.95 -51.48
N VAL A 261 16.82 47.20 -51.58
CA VAL A 261 16.74 48.18 -50.50
C VAL A 261 15.29 48.50 -50.12
N ALA A 262 14.38 48.53 -51.10
CA ALA A 262 12.95 48.72 -50.86
C ALA A 262 12.30 47.59 -50.03
N GLN A 263 12.92 46.40 -49.94
CA GLN A 263 12.40 45.27 -49.16
C GLN A 263 12.81 45.34 -47.68
N TYR A 264 13.96 45.94 -47.35
CA TYR A 264 14.46 45.99 -45.98
C TYR A 264 13.50 46.67 -44.97
N PRO A 265 12.81 47.79 -45.28
CA PRO A 265 11.85 48.39 -44.36
C PRO A 265 10.65 47.48 -44.04
N LYS A 266 10.18 46.71 -45.03
CA LYS A 266 9.09 45.72 -44.83
C LYS A 266 9.56 44.58 -43.94
N LEU A 267 10.77 44.07 -44.16
CA LEU A 267 11.34 43.04 -43.31
C LEU A 267 11.60 43.55 -41.89
N GLN A 268 12.12 44.78 -41.76
CA GLN A 268 12.39 45.41 -40.47
C GLN A 268 11.11 45.62 -39.66
N THR A 269 10.03 46.09 -40.28
CA THR A 269 8.73 46.25 -39.61
C THR A 269 8.14 44.90 -39.18
N GLN A 270 8.26 43.86 -40.01
CA GLN A 270 7.87 42.50 -39.64
C GLN A 270 8.68 41.98 -38.45
N LEU A 271 10.02 42.09 -38.48
CA LEU A 271 10.89 41.67 -37.39
C LEU A 271 10.63 42.45 -36.11
N GLN A 272 10.40 43.77 -36.19
CA GLN A 272 10.03 44.59 -35.03
C GLN A 272 8.68 44.17 -34.44
N SER A 273 7.68 43.86 -35.28
CA SER A 273 6.39 43.34 -34.83
C SER A 273 6.53 41.99 -34.13
N MET A 274 7.39 41.10 -34.66
CA MET A 274 7.68 39.80 -34.07
C MET A 274 8.39 39.95 -32.72
N ILE A 275 9.39 40.82 -32.62
CA ILE A 275 10.08 41.13 -31.36
C ILE A 275 9.09 41.67 -30.33
N LYS A 276 8.19 42.57 -30.72
CA LYS A 276 7.15 43.12 -29.82
C LYS A 276 6.23 42.02 -29.32
N ASN A 277 5.75 41.14 -30.20
CA ASN A 277 4.90 40.01 -29.85
C ASN A 277 5.62 39.03 -28.91
N LEU A 278 6.88 38.70 -29.18
CA LEU A 278 7.69 37.83 -28.33
C LEU A 278 7.93 38.44 -26.93
N LYS A 279 8.18 39.75 -26.85
CA LYS A 279 8.29 40.46 -25.57
C LYS A 279 6.97 40.39 -24.78
N GLN A 280 5.83 40.62 -25.43
CA GLN A 280 4.51 40.52 -24.78
C GLN A 280 4.19 39.09 -24.33
N ASN A 281 4.51 38.07 -25.15
CA ASN A 281 4.35 36.66 -24.80
C ASN A 281 5.23 36.27 -23.61
N THR A 282 6.47 36.78 -23.55
CA THR A 282 7.38 36.54 -22.43
C THR A 282 6.85 37.18 -21.14
N GLN A 283 6.32 38.40 -21.21
CA GLN A 283 5.72 39.09 -20.07
C GLN A 283 4.47 38.36 -19.55
N THR A 284 3.55 37.95 -20.43
CA THR A 284 2.35 37.21 -20.04
C THR A 284 2.68 35.84 -19.46
N LEU A 285 3.65 35.11 -20.03
CA LEU A 285 4.14 33.85 -19.48
C LEU A 285 4.77 34.05 -18.09
N SER A 286 5.56 35.11 -17.92
CA SER A 286 6.16 35.47 -16.63
C SER A 286 5.10 35.78 -15.57
N GLN A 287 4.06 36.55 -15.92
CA GLN A 287 2.93 36.83 -15.03
C GLN A 287 2.16 35.56 -14.66
N LYS A 288 1.84 34.69 -15.63
CA LYS A 288 1.19 33.39 -15.37
C LYS A 288 2.03 32.51 -14.44
N ARG A 289 3.35 32.45 -14.66
CA ARG A 289 4.27 31.70 -13.78
C ARG A 289 4.25 32.27 -12.36
N LYS A 290 4.32 33.59 -12.19
CA LYS A 290 4.23 34.23 -10.86
C LYS A 290 2.91 33.92 -10.16
N GLN A 291 1.80 33.99 -10.88
CA GLN A 291 0.48 33.67 -10.33
C GLN A 291 0.41 32.20 -9.89
N ASN A 292 0.87 31.27 -10.72
CA ASN A 292 0.90 29.84 -10.38
C ASN A 292 1.78 29.57 -9.15
N ILE A 293 2.93 30.24 -9.03
CA ILE A 293 3.80 30.10 -7.85
C ILE A 293 3.09 30.59 -6.58
N ILE A 294 2.38 31.72 -6.65
CA ILE A 294 1.60 32.24 -5.51
C ILE A 294 0.49 31.26 -5.12
N GLU A 295 -0.23 30.71 -6.09
CA GLU A 295 -1.30 29.73 -5.84
C GLU A 295 -0.77 28.44 -5.22
N LEU A 296 0.31 27.88 -5.76
CA LEU A 296 0.96 26.69 -5.20
C LEU A 296 1.48 26.94 -3.78
N ASN A 297 2.09 28.11 -3.52
CA ASN A 297 2.52 28.47 -2.18
C ASN A 297 1.34 28.57 -1.20
N ASN A 298 0.23 29.15 -1.62
CA ASN A 298 -0.99 29.20 -0.80
C ASN A 298 -1.53 27.80 -0.49
N GLN A 299 -1.53 26.89 -1.46
CA GLN A 299 -1.91 25.49 -1.24
C GLN A 299 -0.97 24.79 -0.27
N ILE A 300 0.35 24.98 -0.38
CA ILE A 300 1.35 24.44 0.56
C ILE A 300 1.09 24.94 1.98
N VAL A 301 0.84 26.24 2.15
CA VAL A 301 0.54 26.82 3.47
C VAL A 301 -0.75 26.24 4.05
N GLN A 302 -1.80 26.09 3.25
CA GLN A 302 -3.06 25.47 3.68
C GLN A 302 -2.87 24.01 4.08
N MET A 303 -2.12 23.22 3.31
CA MET A 303 -1.83 21.82 3.62
C MET A 303 -0.98 21.69 4.90
N ARG A 304 0.00 22.57 5.11
CA ARG A 304 0.76 22.63 6.35
C ARG A 304 -0.14 22.92 7.56
N LYS A 305 -1.04 23.90 7.45
CA LYS A 305 -2.02 24.20 8.53
C LYS A 305 -2.91 22.99 8.85
N LYS A 306 -3.41 22.28 7.83
CA LYS A 306 -4.19 21.05 8.02
C LYS A 306 -3.36 19.97 8.73
N ALA A 307 -2.12 19.75 8.30
CA ALA A 307 -1.23 18.77 8.94
C ALA A 307 -0.92 19.11 10.41
N GLU A 308 -0.68 20.40 10.72
CA GLU A 308 -0.48 20.89 12.08
C GLU A 308 -1.73 20.61 12.95
N SER A 309 -2.92 20.93 12.45
CA SER A 309 -4.18 20.67 13.17
C SER A 309 -4.42 19.19 13.44
N LEU A 310 -4.11 18.31 12.47
CA LEU A 310 -4.22 16.87 12.65
C LEU A 310 -3.22 16.34 13.68
N ARG A 311 -1.99 16.87 13.71
CA ARG A 311 -0.99 16.52 14.73
C ARG A 311 -1.45 16.92 16.13
N GLN A 312 -2.06 18.10 16.27
CA GLN A 312 -2.62 18.55 17.55
C GLN A 312 -3.75 17.63 18.00
N ILE A 313 -4.71 17.32 17.13
CA ILE A 313 -5.81 16.39 17.44
C ILE A 313 -5.26 15.01 17.83
N PHE A 314 -4.28 14.50 17.09
CA PHE A 314 -3.64 13.22 17.39
C PHE A 314 -2.96 13.22 18.75
N SER A 315 -2.22 14.28 19.10
CA SER A 315 -1.57 14.42 20.40
C SER A 315 -2.58 14.46 21.56
N VAL A 316 -3.70 15.16 21.38
CA VAL A 316 -4.79 15.21 22.37
C VAL A 316 -5.43 13.83 22.54
N ASN A 317 -5.74 13.14 21.44
CA ASN A 317 -6.32 11.79 21.50
C ASN A 317 -5.37 10.80 22.16
N GLN A 318 -4.08 10.84 21.82
CA GLN A 318 -3.07 10.00 22.45
C GLN A 318 -3.01 10.26 23.97
N MET A 319 -3.09 11.52 24.40
CA MET A 319 -3.16 11.85 25.83
C MET A 319 -4.42 11.25 26.47
N LEU A 320 -5.59 11.43 25.86
CA LEU A 320 -6.86 10.87 26.35
C LEU A 320 -6.78 9.34 26.47
N ASP A 321 -6.34 8.65 25.43
CA ASP A 321 -6.21 7.19 25.41
C ASP A 321 -5.27 6.70 26.52
N THR A 322 -4.12 7.36 26.72
CA THR A 322 -3.20 7.00 27.80
C THR A 322 -3.82 7.19 29.19
N THR A 323 -4.65 8.22 29.39
CA THR A 323 -5.35 8.43 30.66
C THR A 323 -6.45 7.40 30.89
N GLN A 324 -7.21 7.05 29.85
CA GLN A 324 -8.24 6.02 29.92
C GLN A 324 -7.64 4.64 30.20
N LEU A 325 -6.55 4.30 29.52
CA LEU A 325 -5.83 3.04 29.73
C LEU A 325 -5.27 2.94 31.15
N LYS A 326 -4.71 4.04 31.69
CA LYS A 326 -4.28 4.10 33.10
C LYS A 326 -5.45 3.85 34.04
N LYS A 327 -6.60 4.52 33.84
CA LYS A 327 -7.80 4.33 34.66
C LYS A 327 -8.29 2.88 34.62
N LEU A 328 -8.38 2.29 33.42
CA LEU A 328 -8.79 0.90 33.24
C LEU A 328 -7.82 -0.07 33.93
N THR A 329 -6.52 0.16 33.82
CA THR A 329 -5.49 -0.67 34.46
C THR A 329 -5.60 -0.61 35.98
N ILE A 330 -5.80 0.58 36.56
CA ILE A 330 -5.99 0.74 38.01
C ILE A 330 -7.27 0.03 38.48
N MET A 331 -8.38 0.19 37.76
CA MET A 331 -9.64 -0.48 38.09
C MET A 331 -9.51 -2.00 38.00
N SER A 332 -8.95 -2.52 36.91
CA SER A 332 -8.75 -3.96 36.69
C SER A 332 -7.83 -4.57 37.75
N THR A 333 -6.71 -3.93 38.06
CA THR A 333 -5.78 -4.41 39.11
C THR A 333 -6.41 -4.38 40.50
N SER A 334 -7.26 -3.39 40.80
CA SER A 334 -8.03 -3.34 42.05
C SER A 334 -9.03 -4.50 42.15
N ILE A 335 -9.82 -4.73 41.09
CA ILE A 335 -10.79 -5.84 41.02
C ILE A 335 -10.08 -7.18 41.15
N LEU A 336 -8.95 -7.37 40.46
CA LEU A 336 -8.15 -8.59 40.55
C LEU A 336 -7.64 -8.83 41.98
N LYS A 337 -7.19 -7.79 42.68
CA LYS A 337 -6.79 -7.90 44.09
C LYS A 337 -7.95 -8.31 44.99
N GLU A 338 -9.14 -7.74 44.80
CA GLU A 338 -10.32 -8.12 45.60
C GLU A 338 -10.78 -9.56 45.30
N LEU A 339 -10.79 -9.97 44.02
CA LEU A 339 -11.09 -11.35 43.65
C LEU A 339 -10.06 -12.33 44.21
N GLN A 340 -8.78 -11.96 44.23
CA GLN A 340 -7.72 -12.76 44.83
C GLN A 340 -7.94 -12.92 46.34
N LYS A 341 -8.29 -11.84 47.07
CA LYS A 341 -8.63 -11.92 48.49
C LYS A 341 -9.82 -12.84 48.75
N ILE A 342 -10.85 -12.80 47.91
CA ILE A 342 -12.01 -13.70 48.01
C ILE A 342 -11.57 -15.15 47.78
N SER A 343 -10.74 -15.41 46.77
CA SER A 343 -10.19 -16.73 46.48
C SER A 343 -9.34 -17.27 47.64
N GLU A 344 -8.51 -16.42 48.26
CA GLU A 344 -7.71 -16.78 49.44
C GLU A 344 -8.59 -17.11 50.66
N LYS A 345 -9.65 -16.33 50.90
CA LYS A 345 -10.64 -16.67 51.95
C LYS A 345 -11.35 -17.99 51.65
N GLY A 346 -11.71 -18.24 50.40
CA GLY A 346 -12.33 -19.49 49.95
C GLY A 346 -11.39 -20.69 50.14
N SER A 347 -10.12 -20.56 49.78
CA SER A 347 -9.12 -21.63 49.96
C SER A 347 -8.80 -21.90 51.43
N ALA A 348 -8.76 -20.85 52.27
CA ALA A 348 -8.63 -20.99 53.72
C ALA A 348 -9.84 -21.68 54.35
N LEU A 349 -11.06 -21.38 53.89
CA LEU A 349 -12.26 -22.06 54.38
C LEU A 349 -12.28 -23.54 53.95
N LEU A 350 -11.86 -23.84 52.73
CA LEU A 350 -11.72 -25.23 52.26
C LEU A 350 -10.65 -26.00 53.03
N SER A 351 -9.51 -25.37 53.36
CA SER A 351 -8.45 -26.01 54.15
C SER A 351 -8.92 -26.28 55.59
N LEU A 352 -9.62 -25.33 56.22
CA LEU A 352 -10.26 -25.51 57.51
C LEU A 352 -11.32 -26.62 57.47
N LEU A 353 -12.17 -26.64 56.45
CA LEU A 353 -13.18 -27.69 56.27
C LEU A 353 -12.52 -29.07 56.17
N LYS A 354 -11.40 -29.18 55.44
CA LYS A 354 -10.65 -30.44 55.30
C LYS A 354 -10.04 -30.89 56.63
N ILE A 355 -9.48 -29.96 57.41
CA ILE A 355 -8.94 -30.26 58.74
C ILE A 355 -10.06 -30.70 59.69
N CYS A 356 -11.17 -29.95 59.74
CA CYS A 356 -12.33 -30.28 60.57
C CYS A 356 -12.94 -31.63 60.20
N SER A 357 -13.07 -31.93 58.89
CA SER A 357 -13.61 -33.20 58.42
C SER A 357 -12.77 -34.42 58.81
N ASN A 358 -11.47 -34.25 59.09
CA ASN A 358 -10.61 -35.34 59.58
C ASN A 358 -10.81 -35.62 61.07
N LEU A 359 -11.33 -34.65 61.83
CA LEU A 359 -11.57 -34.75 63.28
C LEU A 359 -13.01 -35.17 63.60
N GLU A 360 -13.90 -35.21 62.61
CA GLU A 360 -15.28 -35.64 62.78
C GLU A 360 -15.39 -37.17 62.92
N PRO A 361 -16.27 -37.67 63.81
CA PRO A 361 -16.52 -39.10 63.95
C PRO A 361 -17.13 -39.68 62.66
N PHE A 362 -16.76 -40.92 62.32
CA PHE A 362 -17.18 -41.61 61.08
C PHE A 362 -18.71 -41.64 60.85
N SER A 363 -19.51 -41.59 61.91
CA SER A 363 -20.97 -41.55 61.86
C SER A 363 -21.53 -40.28 61.19
N LEU A 364 -20.87 -39.13 61.36
CA LEU A 364 -21.30 -37.85 60.78
C LEU A 364 -20.81 -37.65 59.34
N ASN A 365 -19.67 -38.25 58.99
CA ASN A 365 -19.13 -38.20 57.64
C ASN A 365 -20.08 -38.91 56.63
N ILE A 366 -20.76 -39.96 57.07
CA ILE A 366 -21.78 -40.68 56.26
C ILE A 366 -23.06 -39.85 56.11
N GLN A 367 -23.44 -39.07 57.12
CA GLN A 367 -24.63 -38.22 57.09
C GLN A 367 -24.49 -37.02 56.14
N LYS A 368 -23.25 -36.54 55.90
CA LYS A 368 -22.95 -35.51 54.88
C LYS A 368 -23.26 -35.96 53.44
N TYR A 369 -23.20 -37.26 53.15
CA TYR A 369 -23.46 -37.81 51.81
C TYR A 369 -24.86 -38.44 51.63
N THR A 370 -25.64 -38.60 52.71
CA THR A 370 -26.93 -39.31 52.67
C THR A 370 -28.17 -38.43 52.79
N LEU A 371 -28.04 -37.13 53.09
CA LEU A 371 -29.18 -36.20 53.06
C LEU A 371 -29.47 -35.70 51.64
N ARG A 372 -29.92 -36.62 50.79
CA ARG A 372 -30.81 -36.27 49.68
C ARG A 372 -32.17 -35.96 50.29
N ASP A 373 -32.51 -34.68 50.29
CA ASP A 373 -33.86 -34.12 50.26
C ASP A 373 -34.98 -34.95 50.92
N THR A 374 -35.22 -34.71 52.20
CA THR A 374 -36.51 -35.02 52.82
C THR A 374 -37.20 -33.70 53.15
N GLY A 375 -38.16 -33.33 52.31
CA GLY A 375 -38.97 -32.13 52.40
C GLY A 375 -39.82 -32.09 53.67
N SER A 376 -39.29 -31.45 54.71
CA SER A 376 -40.07 -31.05 55.89
C SER A 376 -39.32 -29.99 56.72
N ARG A 377 -39.19 -28.76 56.21
CA ARG A 377 -38.93 -27.56 57.05
C ARG A 377 -39.52 -26.31 56.39
N ILE A 378 -40.85 -26.22 56.35
CA ILE A 378 -41.56 -24.98 55.95
C ILE A 378 -42.02 -24.15 57.17
N ALA A 379 -41.87 -24.64 58.41
CA ALA A 379 -42.56 -24.00 59.54
C ALA A 379 -41.73 -23.10 60.48
N PHE A 380 -40.43 -22.87 60.27
CA PHE A 380 -39.61 -22.07 61.23
C PHE A 380 -38.73 -20.96 60.62
N THR A 381 -38.75 -20.75 59.31
CA THR A 381 -37.84 -19.82 58.61
C THR A 381 -38.40 -18.41 58.40
N SER A 382 -39.49 -18.03 59.06
CA SER A 382 -40.11 -16.70 58.86
C SER A 382 -39.47 -15.54 59.65
N CYS A 383 -38.44 -15.79 60.47
CA CYS A 383 -37.91 -14.78 61.42
C CYS A 383 -36.42 -14.46 61.26
N MET A 384 -35.70 -15.10 60.34
CA MET A 384 -34.26 -14.90 60.19
C MET A 384 -33.94 -14.23 58.86
N SER A 385 -33.19 -13.12 58.90
CA SER A 385 -32.78 -12.38 57.70
C SER A 385 -31.63 -13.11 56.98
N GLU A 386 -31.67 -13.17 55.64
CA GLU A 386 -30.58 -13.69 54.79
C GLU A 386 -29.25 -13.01 55.19
N PRO A 387 -28.24 -13.74 55.69
CA PRO A 387 -27.66 -14.95 55.10
C PRO A 387 -27.64 -16.18 56.04
N PHE A 388 -28.31 -16.13 57.18
CA PHE A 388 -28.19 -17.16 58.23
C PHE A 388 -28.96 -18.45 57.93
N ASP A 389 -30.05 -18.38 57.16
CA ASP A 389 -30.84 -19.55 56.73
C ASP A 389 -30.01 -20.58 55.95
N LYS A 390 -28.93 -20.14 55.29
CA LYS A 390 -28.04 -21.01 54.50
C LYS A 390 -27.06 -21.81 55.37
N LEU A 391 -26.95 -21.49 56.66
CA LEU A 391 -26.05 -22.15 57.61
C LEU A 391 -26.77 -23.07 58.60
N ASP A 392 -28.08 -23.26 58.48
CA ASP A 392 -28.88 -24.06 59.42
C ASP A 392 -28.36 -25.50 59.58
N LYS A 393 -27.99 -26.16 58.48
CA LYS A 393 -27.42 -27.51 58.51
C LYS A 393 -26.05 -27.55 59.19
N PHE A 394 -25.25 -26.48 59.05
CA PHE A 394 -23.97 -26.37 59.75
C PHE A 394 -24.18 -26.22 61.26
N TRP A 395 -25.13 -25.37 61.68
CA TRP A 395 -25.43 -25.18 63.09
C TRP A 395 -26.05 -26.42 63.74
N GLU A 396 -26.90 -27.16 63.02
CA GLU A 396 -27.43 -28.45 63.48
C GLU A 396 -26.31 -29.48 63.73
N GLN A 397 -25.36 -29.59 62.79
CA GLN A 397 -24.18 -30.46 62.96
C GLN A 397 -23.28 -30.00 64.12
N PHE A 398 -23.03 -28.70 64.22
CA PHE A 398 -22.23 -28.13 65.31
C PHE A 398 -22.86 -28.41 66.68
N ASN A 399 -24.18 -28.23 66.81
CA ASN A 399 -24.91 -28.47 68.05
C ASN A 399 -24.93 -29.95 68.44
N TYR A 400 -25.05 -30.86 67.46
CA TYR A 400 -24.94 -32.30 67.70
C TYR A 400 -23.56 -32.67 68.28
N ILE A 401 -22.46 -32.24 67.63
CA ILE A 401 -21.10 -32.50 68.10
C ILE A 401 -20.85 -31.87 69.49
N LYS A 402 -21.42 -30.68 69.75
CA LYS A 402 -21.32 -30.02 71.04
C LYS A 402 -22.04 -30.80 72.13
N SER A 403 -23.23 -31.33 71.85
CA SER A 403 -24.00 -32.18 72.77
C SER A 403 -23.24 -33.48 73.09
N ASP A 404 -22.67 -34.10 72.06
CA ASP A 404 -21.88 -35.32 72.20
C ASP A 404 -20.62 -35.10 73.05
N ASN A 405 -19.89 -34.01 72.80
CA ASN A 405 -18.75 -33.61 73.62
C ASN A 405 -19.13 -33.36 75.09
N ILE A 406 -20.28 -32.75 75.36
CA ILE A 406 -20.78 -32.56 76.73
C ILE A 406 -21.07 -33.93 77.37
N SER A 407 -21.64 -34.86 76.63
CA SER A 407 -21.94 -36.22 77.10
C SER A 407 -20.66 -37.00 77.40
N MET A 408 -19.69 -37.00 76.48
CA MET A 408 -18.36 -37.58 76.68
C MET A 408 -17.62 -36.96 77.86
N LYS A 409 -17.74 -35.64 78.08
CA LYS A 409 -17.15 -34.96 79.23
C LYS A 409 -17.77 -35.45 80.54
N LYS A 410 -19.10 -35.56 80.61
CA LYS A 410 -19.80 -36.11 81.79
C LYS A 410 -19.38 -37.54 82.09
N GLU A 411 -19.23 -38.37 81.06
CA GLU A 411 -18.77 -39.75 81.23
C GLU A 411 -17.30 -39.81 81.69
N CYS A 412 -16.44 -38.96 81.15
CA CYS A 412 -15.06 -38.83 81.62
C CYS A 412 -14.98 -38.36 83.08
N ASP A 413 -15.81 -37.37 83.46
CA ASP A 413 -15.91 -36.90 84.85
C ASP A 413 -16.41 -38.02 85.79
N LYS A 414 -17.36 -38.83 85.33
CA LYS A 414 -17.85 -40.02 86.07
C LYS A 414 -16.76 -41.08 86.21
N LEU A 415 -16.07 -41.45 85.13
CA LEU A 415 -14.99 -42.43 85.13
C LEU A 415 -13.80 -41.96 85.94
N THR A 416 -13.47 -40.67 85.92
CA THR A 416 -12.40 -40.12 86.76
C THR A 416 -12.80 -40.11 88.23
N PHE A 417 -14.08 -39.87 88.55
CA PHE A 417 -14.61 -40.03 89.91
C PHE A 417 -14.60 -41.49 90.36
N GLU A 418 -15.05 -42.44 89.53
CA GLU A 418 -14.97 -43.89 89.80
C GLU A 418 -13.53 -44.35 89.95
N ASN A 419 -12.60 -43.87 89.12
CA ASN A 419 -11.18 -44.19 89.24
C ASN A 419 -10.59 -43.62 90.54
N LYS A 420 -10.98 -42.41 90.96
CA LYS A 420 -10.64 -41.87 92.28
C LYS A 420 -11.20 -42.74 93.40
N GLN A 421 -12.46 -43.19 93.29
CA GLN A 421 -13.05 -44.11 94.26
C GLN A 421 -12.30 -45.44 94.29
N LEU A 422 -12.08 -46.11 93.16
CA LEU A 422 -11.34 -47.36 93.06
C LEU A 422 -9.91 -47.23 93.59
N LYS A 423 -9.21 -46.12 93.31
CA LYS A 423 -7.90 -45.83 93.90
C LYS A 423 -7.98 -45.69 95.42
N ASN A 424 -9.04 -45.08 95.94
CA ASN A 424 -9.28 -44.98 97.38
C ASN A 424 -9.62 -46.36 97.97
N THR A 425 -10.48 -47.16 97.34
CA THR A 425 -10.80 -48.53 97.77
C THR A 425 -9.57 -49.43 97.73
N LEU A 426 -8.70 -49.29 96.71
CA LEU A 426 -7.43 -50.00 96.62
C LEU A 426 -6.46 -49.55 97.72
N ARG A 427 -6.41 -48.25 98.05
CA ARG A 427 -5.69 -47.73 99.22
C ARG A 427 -6.23 -48.33 100.52
N THR A 428 -7.55 -48.38 100.71
CA THR A 428 -8.17 -48.97 101.90
C THR A 428 -7.93 -50.48 101.96
N TYR A 429 -7.99 -51.19 100.84
CA TYR A 429 -7.72 -52.62 100.75
C TYR A 429 -6.25 -52.93 101.07
N LEU A 430 -5.32 -52.12 100.55
CA LEU A 430 -3.91 -52.18 100.92
C LEU A 430 -3.71 -51.90 102.41
N LEU A 431 -4.43 -50.93 102.99
CA LEU A 431 -4.41 -50.63 104.43
C LEU A 431 -5.00 -51.78 105.28
N THR A 432 -5.97 -52.54 104.78
CA THR A 432 -6.56 -53.69 105.49
C THR A 432 -5.76 -54.98 105.36
N ILE A 433 -5.06 -55.20 104.23
CA ILE A 433 -4.09 -56.31 104.09
C ILE A 433 -2.85 -56.02 104.94
N SER A 434 -2.46 -54.76 105.07
CA SER A 434 -1.51 -54.33 106.07
C SER A 434 -2.18 -54.20 107.45
N GLN A 435 -2.59 -55.31 108.07
CA GLN A 435 -2.77 -55.31 109.52
C GLN A 435 -1.39 -55.15 110.20
N ILE A 436 -0.97 -53.90 110.33
CA ILE A 436 -0.14 -53.38 111.41
C ILE A 436 -0.94 -52.19 111.99
N PRO A 437 -1.03 -52.02 113.32
CA PRO A 437 -2.17 -51.38 113.97
C PRO A 437 -2.36 -49.91 113.62
N ALA A 438 -3.64 -49.53 113.52
CA ALA A 438 -4.10 -48.17 113.35
C ALA A 438 -3.63 -47.23 114.47
N ALA A 439 -3.22 -46.02 114.08
CA ALA A 439 -3.24 -44.85 114.95
C ALA A 439 -3.91 -43.67 114.23
N ARG A 440 -5.11 -43.35 114.74
CA ARG A 440 -5.77 -42.03 114.77
C ARG A 440 -6.39 -41.48 113.49
N SER A 441 -7.71 -41.63 113.48
CA SER A 441 -8.70 -40.68 112.94
C SER A 441 -8.50 -39.26 113.47
N LEU A 442 -8.53 -38.27 112.58
CA LEU A 442 -9.03 -36.93 112.88
C LEU A 442 -9.92 -36.45 111.72
N THR A 443 -11.08 -35.97 112.15
CA THR A 443 -12.25 -35.50 111.41
C THR A 443 -12.14 -34.04 110.95
N SER A 444 -13.00 -33.69 109.96
CA SER A 444 -13.58 -32.37 109.58
C SER A 444 -12.64 -31.30 108.98
N ILE A 445 -12.69 -30.92 107.68
CA ILE A 445 -13.72 -30.16 106.88
C ILE A 445 -13.92 -28.71 107.41
N PRO A 446 -14.17 -27.61 106.62
CA PRO A 446 -14.08 -27.32 105.16
C PRO A 446 -13.33 -26.00 104.80
N VAL A 447 -12.94 -25.81 103.51
CA VAL A 447 -13.33 -24.70 102.59
C VAL A 447 -13.17 -25.23 101.16
#